data_AF-A0A1M7NL38-F1
#
_entry.id   AF-A0A1M7NL38-F1
#
_cell.length_a   1.000
_cell.length_b   1.000
_cell.length_c   1.000
_cell.angle_alpha   90.00
_cell.angle_beta   90.00
_cell.angle_gamma   90.00
#
_symmetry.space_group_name_H-M   'P 1'
#
loop_
_entity.id
_entity.type
_entity.pdbx_description
1 polymer ?
#
loop_
_entity_poly.entity_id
_entity_poly.type
_entity_poly.pdbx_seq_one_letter_code
_entity_poly.pdbx_strand_id
1 'polypeptide(L)'
;MEKEEKYMETKKAKITRSDDKTILLLELDENLEIVVTEDNPNNIKTAFNKLIIELKKGLFEFELEDDKDDLYNNICSEYLNQLNSEMISVFEELEDYELLDLEEKVEKDDNEGEQEEEDDLL
;
A
#
# COMPACT_ATOMS: atom_id res chain seq x y z
N MET A 1 22.60 1.23 -17.25
CA MET A 1 21.37 0.49 -16.91
C MET A 1 20.63 1.39 -15.97
N GLU A 2 19.72 2.18 -16.51
CA GLU A 2 18.78 2.97 -15.72
C GLU A 2 17.82 1.95 -15.10
N LYS A 3 17.87 1.77 -13.77
CA LYS A 3 16.79 1.07 -13.09
C LYS A 3 15.56 1.95 -13.30
N GLU A 4 14.56 1.45 -14.01
CA GLU A 4 13.24 2.07 -14.00
C GLU A 4 12.85 2.26 -12.53
N GLU A 5 12.60 3.50 -12.13
CA GLU A 5 11.98 3.79 -10.84
C GLU A 5 10.59 3.17 -10.89
N LYS A 6 10.45 1.94 -10.41
CA LYS A 6 9.15 1.39 -10.09
C LYS A 6 8.52 2.32 -9.07
N TYR A 7 7.46 3.01 -9.47
CA TYR A 7 6.69 3.86 -8.57
C TYR A 7 6.15 3.00 -7.44
N MET A 8 6.71 3.19 -6.24
CA MET A 8 6.20 2.59 -5.01
C MET A 8 5.09 3.48 -4.46
N GLU A 9 3.93 2.90 -4.21
CA GLU A 9 2.82 3.62 -3.56
C GLU A 9 3.06 3.68 -2.04
N THR A 10 2.89 4.84 -1.42
CA THR A 10 2.87 4.96 0.04
C THR A 10 1.43 4.94 0.55
N LYS A 11 1.09 3.92 1.33
CA LYS A 11 -0.19 3.76 2.01
C LYS A 11 -0.05 4.16 3.48
N LYS A 12 -1.18 4.43 4.13
CA LYS A 12 -1.19 4.93 5.52
C LYS A 12 -1.41 3.81 6.51
N ALA A 13 -0.83 3.98 7.69
CA ALA A 13 -1.12 3.18 8.86
C ALA A 13 -1.42 4.07 10.07
N LYS A 14 -2.34 3.65 10.95
CA LYS A 14 -2.78 4.43 12.12
C LYS A 14 -2.85 3.57 13.37
N ILE A 15 -2.61 4.18 14.52
CA ILE A 15 -2.73 3.49 15.82
C ILE A 15 -4.02 3.94 16.52
N THR A 16 -4.90 2.97 16.78
CA THR A 16 -6.06 3.18 17.64
C THR A 16 -5.78 2.61 19.02
N ARG A 17 -5.80 3.47 20.04
CA ARG A 17 -5.54 3.11 21.44
C ARG A 17 -6.84 3.15 22.23
N SER A 18 -7.20 2.05 22.89
CA SER A 18 -8.30 1.98 23.87
C SER A 18 -7.82 1.35 25.17
N ASP A 19 -8.66 1.40 26.21
CA ASP A 19 -8.35 0.84 27.54
C ASP A 19 -8.10 -0.68 27.48
N ASP A 20 -8.77 -1.38 26.57
CA ASP A 20 -8.73 -2.84 26.47
C ASP A 20 -7.72 -3.35 25.43
N LYS A 21 -7.45 -2.57 24.37
CA LYS A 21 -6.57 -3.01 23.27
C LYS A 21 -5.95 -1.85 22.51
N THR A 22 -4.81 -2.13 21.88
CA THR A 22 -4.21 -1.24 20.88
C THR A 22 -4.21 -1.92 19.52
N ILE A 23 -4.64 -1.20 18.49
CA ILE A 23 -4.80 -1.71 17.12
C ILE A 23 -3.92 -0.87 16.19
N LEU A 24 -3.12 -1.53 15.37
CA LEU A 24 -2.50 -0.97 14.18
C LEU A 24 -3.43 -1.23 12.98
N LEU A 25 -3.95 -0.15 12.40
CA LEU A 25 -4.81 -0.16 11.22
C LEU A 25 -3.95 0.12 9.99
N LEU A 26 -3.95 -0.79 9.01
CA LEU A 26 -3.31 -0.60 7.71
C LEU A 26 -4.39 -0.21 6.69
N GLU A 27 -4.24 0.96 6.07
CA GLU A 27 -5.22 1.49 5.11
C GLU A 27 -5.00 0.88 3.72
N LEU A 28 -5.96 0.06 3.31
CA LEU A 28 -6.03 -0.67 2.04
C LEU A 28 -7.46 -0.60 1.52
N ASP A 29 -7.72 -1.12 0.31
CA ASP A 29 -9.10 -1.27 -0.20
C ASP A 29 -9.98 -2.04 0.80
N GLU A 30 -9.40 -3.08 1.40
CA GLU A 30 -9.93 -3.73 2.60
C GLU A 30 -8.95 -3.54 3.75
N ASN A 31 -9.27 -2.61 4.65
CA ASN A 31 -8.44 -2.30 5.81
C ASN A 31 -8.07 -3.56 6.62
N LEU A 32 -6.82 -3.60 7.08
CA LEU A 32 -6.32 -4.66 7.95
C LEU A 32 -6.11 -4.14 9.36
N GLU A 33 -6.58 -4.91 10.34
CA GLU A 33 -6.39 -4.60 11.75
C GLU A 33 -5.45 -5.62 12.39
N ILE A 34 -4.41 -5.12 13.04
CA ILE A 34 -3.47 -5.91 13.84
C ILE A 34 -3.61 -5.47 15.29
N VAL A 35 -4.07 -6.37 16.15
CA VAL A 35 -4.18 -6.10 17.59
C VAL A 35 -2.81 -6.29 18.23
N VAL A 36 -2.13 -5.19 18.55
CA VAL A 36 -0.74 -5.17 19.05
C VAL A 36 -0.63 -5.76 20.46
N THR A 37 -1.72 -5.69 21.23
CA THR A 37 -1.77 -6.15 22.63
C THR A 37 -2.16 -7.62 22.77
N GLU A 38 -2.44 -8.32 21.66
CA GLU A 38 -2.84 -9.73 21.67
C GLU A 38 -1.85 -10.57 20.87
N ASP A 39 -1.43 -11.71 21.43
CA ASP A 39 -0.68 -12.71 20.68
C ASP A 39 -1.66 -13.62 19.92
N ASN A 40 -2.09 -13.15 18.74
CA ASN A 40 -3.03 -13.87 17.88
C ASN A 40 -2.40 -14.18 16.49
N PRO A 41 -1.72 -15.33 16.35
CA PRO A 41 -1.03 -15.69 15.12
C PRO A 41 -1.98 -15.89 13.91
N ASN A 42 -3.25 -16.23 14.14
CA ASN A 42 -4.22 -16.41 13.07
C ASN A 42 -4.58 -15.08 12.38
N ASN A 43 -4.64 -13.99 13.14
CA ASN A 43 -4.90 -12.65 12.61
C ASN A 43 -3.73 -12.20 11.72
N ILE A 44 -2.50 -12.43 12.17
CA ILE A 44 -1.29 -12.12 11.40
C ILE A 44 -1.25 -12.88 10.07
N LYS A 45 -1.54 -14.19 10.10
CA LYS A 45 -1.58 -15.00 8.87
C LYS A 45 -2.63 -14.50 7.89
N THR A 46 -3.81 -14.14 8.39
CA THR A 46 -4.90 -13.59 7.56
C THR A 46 -4.50 -12.25 6.94
N ALA A 47 -3.89 -11.37 7.72
CA ALA A 47 -3.39 -10.09 7.23
C ALA A 47 -2.33 -10.27 6.14
N PHE A 48 -1.36 -11.16 6.35
CA PHE A 48 -0.29 -11.42 5.38
C PHE A 48 -0.82 -11.96 4.03
N ASN A 49 -1.79 -12.88 4.05
CA ASN A 49 -2.40 -13.37 2.81
C ASN A 49 -3.07 -12.25 2.00
N LYS A 50 -3.70 -11.29 2.68
CA LYS A 50 -4.33 -10.14 2.03
C LYS A 50 -3.27 -9.19 1.47
N LEU A 51 -2.17 -8.96 2.19
CA LEU A 51 -1.05 -8.16 1.69
C LEU A 51 -0.43 -8.77 0.43
N ILE A 52 -0.23 -10.09 0.37
CA ILE A 52 0.27 -10.75 -0.86
C ILE A 52 -0.66 -10.48 -2.04
N ILE A 53 -1.98 -10.62 -1.85
CA ILE A 53 -2.96 -10.37 -2.92
C ILE A 53 -2.86 -8.93 -3.44
N GLU A 54 -2.66 -7.96 -2.55
CA GLU A 54 -2.45 -6.57 -2.96
C GLU A 54 -1.09 -6.34 -3.63
N LEU A 55 -0.01 -6.97 -3.13
CA LEU A 55 1.33 -6.86 -3.72
C LEU A 55 1.40 -7.38 -5.16
N LYS A 56 0.57 -8.37 -5.51
CA LYS A 56 0.46 -8.84 -6.91
C LYS A 56 0.05 -7.71 -7.86
N LYS A 57 -0.67 -6.69 -7.39
CA LYS A 57 -1.15 -5.55 -8.21
C LYS A 57 -0.14 -4.41 -8.30
N GLY A 58 0.85 -4.36 -7.40
CA GLY A 58 1.85 -3.31 -7.36
C GLY A 58 2.61 -3.25 -6.03
N LEU A 59 3.81 -2.68 -6.06
CA LEU A 59 4.63 -2.49 -4.87
C LEU A 59 4.15 -1.27 -4.07
N PHE A 60 4.01 -1.45 -2.76
CA PHE A 60 3.64 -0.39 -1.83
C PHE A 60 4.33 -0.57 -0.48
N GLU A 61 4.34 0.51 0.30
CA GLU A 61 4.77 0.52 1.69
C GLU A 61 3.75 1.22 2.59
N PHE A 62 3.89 1.07 3.89
CA PHE A 62 3.09 1.81 4.87
C PHE A 62 3.91 2.87 5.59
N GLU A 63 3.33 4.06 5.73
CA GLU A 63 3.81 5.12 6.61
C GLU A 63 2.90 5.27 7.83
N LEU A 64 3.50 5.33 9.02
CA LEU A 64 2.76 5.51 10.28
C LEU A 64 2.33 6.96 10.47
N GLU A 65 1.03 7.21 10.43
CA GLU A 65 0.44 8.47 10.87
C GLU A 65 0.05 8.38 12.35
N ASP A 66 0.95 8.86 13.21
CA ASP A 66 0.71 8.93 14.64
C ASP A 66 1.50 10.08 15.27
N ASP A 67 0.82 10.91 16.06
CA ASP A 67 1.38 12.13 16.67
C ASP A 67 1.88 11.92 18.11
N LYS A 68 1.72 10.70 18.63
CA LYS A 68 1.95 10.37 20.02
C LYS A 68 3.19 9.52 20.18
N ASP A 69 4.26 10.11 20.71
CA ASP A 69 5.50 9.38 21.04
C ASP A 69 5.32 8.55 22.33
N ASP A 70 4.76 7.35 22.17
CA ASP A 70 4.60 6.36 23.23
C ASP A 70 5.16 4.98 22.87
N LEU A 71 5.08 4.04 23.80
CA LEU A 71 5.56 2.67 23.58
C LEU A 71 4.90 2.04 22.34
N TYR A 72 3.60 2.30 22.12
CA TYR A 72 2.88 1.72 20.99
C TYR A 72 3.33 2.32 19.66
N ASN A 73 3.64 3.62 19.63
CA ASN A 73 4.24 4.25 18.46
C ASN A 73 5.58 3.60 18.08
N ASN A 74 6.47 3.43 19.07
CA ASN A 74 7.77 2.80 18.85
C ASN A 74 7.62 1.36 18.33
N ILE A 75 6.76 0.56 18.96
CA ILE A 75 6.47 -0.83 18.54
C ILE A 75 5.90 -0.87 17.12
N CYS A 76 4.90 -0.04 16.81
CA CYS A 76 4.28 -0.05 15.48
C CYS A 76 5.24 0.46 14.40
N SER A 77 6.09 1.44 14.71
CA SER A 77 7.12 1.92 13.80
C SER A 77 8.12 0.81 13.44
N GLU A 78 8.62 0.09 14.44
CA GLU A 78 9.51 -1.07 14.21
C GLU A 78 8.80 -2.17 13.41
N TYR A 79 7.55 -2.46 13.75
CA TYR A 79 6.74 -3.47 13.05
C TYR A 79 6.56 -3.11 11.58
N LEU A 80 6.21 -1.86 11.26
CA LEU A 80 6.03 -1.40 9.88
C LEU A 80 7.34 -1.38 9.10
N ASN A 81 8.45 -0.99 9.71
CA ASN A 81 9.76 -1.04 9.06
C ASN A 81 10.14 -2.46 8.64
N GLN A 82 9.89 -3.45 9.50
CA GLN A 82 10.09 -4.86 9.18
C GLN A 82 9.12 -5.31 8.09
N LEU A 83 7.83 -5.00 8.24
CA LEU A 83 6.80 -5.36 7.26
C LEU A 83 7.14 -4.82 5.86
N ASN A 84 7.46 -3.54 5.74
CA ASN A 84 7.79 -2.91 4.47
C ASN A 84 9.02 -3.57 3.82
N SER A 85 10.05 -3.90 4.59
CA SER A 85 11.24 -4.60 4.09
C SER A 85 10.89 -5.99 3.56
N GLU A 86 10.08 -6.75 4.29
CA GLU A 86 9.63 -8.08 3.87
C GLU A 86 8.72 -8.01 2.63
N MET A 87 7.84 -7.01 2.55
CA MET A 87 6.96 -6.81 1.39
C MET A 87 7.75 -6.55 0.10
N ILE A 88 8.86 -5.78 0.18
CA ILE A 88 9.76 -5.58 -0.96
C ILE A 88 10.36 -6.91 -1.41
N SER A 89 10.92 -7.71 -0.49
CA SER A 89 11.50 -9.01 -0.83
C SER A 89 10.45 -9.98 -1.41
N VAL A 90 9.24 -10.02 -0.85
CA VAL A 90 8.14 -10.84 -1.38
C VAL A 90 7.72 -10.37 -2.76
N PHE A 91 7.67 -9.06 -3.02
CA PHE A 91 7.35 -8.53 -4.34
C PHE A 91 8.42 -8.88 -5.38
N GLU A 92 9.70 -8.80 -5.04
CA GLU A 92 10.80 -9.25 -5.89
C GLU A 92 10.67 -10.74 -6.24
N GLU A 93 10.33 -11.60 -5.27
CA GLU A 93 10.05 -13.01 -5.54
C GLU A 93 8.83 -13.19 -6.46
N LEU A 94 7.74 -12.45 -6.25
CA LEU A 94 6.56 -12.53 -7.12
C LEU A 94 6.90 -12.10 -8.56
N GLU A 95 7.77 -11.11 -8.74
CA GLU A 95 8.28 -10.71 -10.05
C GLU A 95 9.12 -11.83 -10.69
N ASP A 96 10.09 -12.36 -9.96
CA ASP A 96 11.01 -13.40 -10.44
C ASP A 96 10.26 -14.68 -10.88
N TYR A 97 9.14 -14.98 -10.24
CA TYR A 97 8.27 -16.12 -10.57
C TYR A 97 7.14 -15.81 -11.56
N GLU A 98 7.09 -14.59 -12.13
CA GLU A 98 6.04 -14.14 -13.07
C GLU A 98 4.62 -14.25 -12.47
N LEU A 99 4.49 -13.98 -11.17
CA LEU A 99 3.24 -14.07 -10.42
C LEU A 99 2.55 -12.71 -10.24
N LEU A 100 3.03 -11.62 -10.85
CA LEU A 100 2.40 -10.31 -10.73
C LEU A 100 1.18 -10.16 -11.66
N ASP A 101 0.14 -9.50 -11.16
CA ASP A 101 -1.09 -9.15 -11.88
C ASP A 101 -1.05 -7.67 -12.30
N LEU A 102 0.06 -7.21 -12.88
CA LEU A 102 0.22 -5.82 -13.34
C LEU A 102 -0.69 -5.58 -14.55
N GLU A 103 -1.89 -5.03 -14.34
CA GLU A 103 -2.68 -4.50 -15.45
C GLU A 103 -1.96 -3.28 -16.04
N GLU A 104 -1.61 -3.34 -17.33
CA GLU A 104 -1.15 -2.16 -18.07
C GLU A 104 -2.25 -1.09 -17.98
N LYS A 105 -2.01 -0.02 -17.21
CA LYS A 105 -2.83 1.17 -17.28
C LYS A 105 -2.67 1.75 -18.68
N VAL A 106 -3.61 1.43 -19.57
CA VAL A 106 -3.75 2.10 -20.86
C VAL A 106 -4.08 3.56 -20.53
N GLU A 107 -3.08 4.44 -20.64
CA GLU A 107 -3.31 5.88 -20.66
C GLU A 107 -4.30 6.17 -21.80
N LYS A 108 -5.49 6.66 -21.45
CA LYS A 108 -6.38 7.25 -22.43
C LYS A 108 -5.76 8.59 -22.81
N ASP A 109 -5.15 8.60 -23.98
CA ASP A 109 -4.68 9.79 -24.68
C ASP A 109 -5.93 10.61 -25.07
N ASP A 110 -6.40 11.48 -24.17
CA ASP A 110 -7.48 12.44 -24.43
C ASP A 110 -6.94 13.54 -25.36
N ASN A 111 -6.77 13.20 -26.63
CA ASN A 111 -6.51 14.16 -27.70
C ASN A 111 -7.79 14.32 -28.54
N GLU A 112 -8.82 14.93 -27.96
CA GLU A 112 -9.89 15.56 -28.74
C GLU A 112 -9.47 17.02 -28.99
N GLY A 113 -8.77 17.21 -30.11
CA GLY A 113 -8.62 18.53 -30.71
C GLY A 113 -9.96 19.00 -31.25
N GLU A 114 -10.58 19.96 -30.57
CA GLU A 114 -11.68 20.73 -31.16
C GLU A 114 -11.10 21.81 -32.08
N GLN A 115 -11.43 21.67 -33.36
CA GLN A 115 -11.11 22.61 -34.42
C GLN A 115 -11.83 23.94 -34.20
N GLU A 116 -11.11 25.05 -34.37
CA GLU A 116 -11.68 26.39 -34.50
C GLU A 116 -12.55 26.44 -35.78
N GLU A 117 -13.87 26.59 -35.63
CA GLU A 117 -14.74 27.08 -36.71
C GLU A 117 -14.81 28.61 -36.62
N GLU A 118 -13.86 29.29 -37.28
CA GLU A 118 -14.14 30.60 -37.90
C GLU A 118 -14.66 30.31 -39.31
N ASP A 119 -15.93 30.59 -39.57
CA ASP A 119 -16.35 31.03 -40.90
C ASP A 119 -17.57 31.95 -40.79
N ASP A 120 -17.32 33.18 -41.23
CA ASP A 120 -18.28 34.24 -41.54
C ASP A 120 -19.49 33.72 -42.35
N LEU A 121 -20.68 34.24 -42.05
CA LEU A 121 -21.68 34.72 -43.03
C LEU A 121 -23.00 35.17 -42.36
N LEU A 122 -23.17 36.49 -42.19
CA LEU A 122 -24.23 37.32 -42.81
C LEU A 122 -24.21 38.77 -42.29
#